data_AF-A0A928V704-F1
#
_entry.id   AF-A0A928V704-F1
#
_cell.length_a   1.000
_cell.length_b   1.000
_cell.length_c   1.000
_cell.angle_alpha   90.00
_cell.angle_beta   90.00
_cell.angle_gamma   90.00
#
_symmetry.space_group_name_H-M   'P 1'
#
loop_
_entity.id
_entity.type
_entity.pdbx_description
1 polymer ?
#
loop_
_entity_poly.entity_id
_entity_poly.type
_entity_poly.pdbx_seq_one_letter_code
_entity_poly.pdbx_strand_id
1 'polypeptide(L)'
;MVSSVPQPQNLTLHLVIEKTEQGRARARVLELPNCIVEAPTDEQAIEQLQAIVAGQFADVKVMPIEVTVSPKTERDNPWTEFIGMYEGDAEFAAIARALQLERGFDELGLIE
;
A
#
# COMPACT_ATOMS: atom_id res chain seq x y z
N MET A 1 3.38 32.15 -9.99
CA MET A 1 2.18 31.33 -9.68
C MET A 1 1.90 30.49 -10.91
N VAL A 2 2.21 29.19 -10.87
CA VAL A 2 1.99 28.29 -12.00
C VAL A 2 0.60 27.70 -11.83
N SER A 3 -0.40 28.33 -12.45
CA SER A 3 -1.74 27.77 -12.53
C SER A 3 -1.72 26.64 -13.56
N SER A 4 -1.57 25.40 -13.13
CA SER A 4 -1.67 24.25 -14.04
C SER A 4 -3.11 24.10 -14.51
N VAL A 5 -3.33 24.21 -15.82
CA VAL A 5 -4.61 23.89 -16.45
C VAL A 5 -4.91 22.40 -16.23
N PRO A 6 -6.09 22.02 -15.69
CA PRO A 6 -6.43 20.62 -15.54
C PRO A 6 -6.59 20.00 -16.94
N GLN A 7 -5.66 19.12 -17.31
CA GLN A 7 -5.75 18.34 -18.54
C GLN A 7 -6.75 17.19 -18.33
N PRO A 8 -7.52 16.81 -19.36
CA PRO A 8 -8.39 15.64 -19.28
C PRO A 8 -7.53 14.40 -19.07
N GLN A 9 -7.66 13.78 -17.90
CA GLN A 9 -6.98 12.53 -17.58
C GLN A 9 -7.91 11.37 -17.93
N ASN A 10 -7.45 10.49 -18.82
CA ASN A 10 -8.12 9.21 -19.04
C ASN A 10 -7.82 8.30 -17.85
N LEU A 11 -8.86 8.02 -17.06
CA LEU A 11 -8.77 7.13 -15.91
C LEU A 11 -9.29 5.74 -16.30
N THR A 12 -8.40 4.75 -16.26
CA THR A 12 -8.79 3.34 -16.43
C THR A 12 -9.06 2.75 -15.06
N LEU A 13 -10.29 2.29 -14.83
CA LEU A 13 -10.73 1.68 -13.57
C LEU A 13 -11.12 0.21 -13.79
N HIS A 14 -10.94 -0.61 -12.77
CA HIS A 14 -11.31 -2.02 -12.83
C HIS A 14 -12.72 -2.22 -12.27
N LEU A 15 -13.55 -2.91 -13.04
CA LEU A 15 -14.93 -3.21 -12.66
C LEU A 15 -15.05 -4.66 -12.19
N VAL A 16 -15.86 -4.84 -11.15
CA VAL A 16 -16.30 -6.15 -10.68
C VAL A 16 -17.81 -6.23 -10.87
N ILE A 17 -18.29 -7.25 -11.58
CA ILE A 17 -19.70 -7.50 -11.82
C ILE A 17 -20.08 -8.81 -11.14
N GLU A 18 -21.06 -8.74 -10.26
CA GLU A 18 -21.61 -9.86 -9.52
C GLU A 18 -23.09 -10.00 -9.85
N LYS A 19 -23.61 -11.22 -9.91
CA LYS A 19 -25.06 -11.45 -10.02
C LYS A 19 -25.65 -11.58 -8.63
N THR A 20 -26.61 -10.75 -8.28
CA THR A 20 -27.35 -10.87 -7.01
C THR A 20 -28.35 -12.01 -7.06
N GLU A 21 -28.81 -12.46 -5.89
CA GLU A 21 -29.78 -13.57 -5.73
C GLU A 21 -31.10 -13.33 -6.48
N GLN A 22 -31.41 -12.08 -6.84
CA GLN A 22 -32.58 -11.68 -7.62
C GLN A 22 -32.33 -11.68 -9.14
N GLY A 23 -31.18 -12.17 -9.60
CA GLY A 23 -30.80 -12.20 -11.01
C GLY A 23 -30.42 -10.83 -11.60
N ARG A 24 -30.19 -9.81 -10.75
CA ARG A 24 -29.73 -8.49 -11.17
C ARG A 24 -28.20 -8.44 -11.21
N ALA A 25 -27.67 -7.55 -12.04
CA ALA A 25 -26.25 -7.28 -12.12
C ALA A 25 -25.87 -6.20 -11.10
N ARG A 26 -24.94 -6.52 -10.20
CA ARG A 26 -24.32 -5.59 -9.26
C ARG A 26 -22.91 -5.27 -9.74
N ALA A 27 -22.69 -4.06 -10.21
CA ALA A 27 -21.38 -3.58 -10.63
C ALA A 27 -20.75 -2.70 -9.56
N ARG A 28 -19.45 -2.86 -9.33
CA ARG A 28 -18.65 -2.04 -8.40
C ARG A 28 -17.28 -1.73 -8.99
N VAL A 29 -16.73 -0.57 -8.62
CA VAL A 29 -15.35 -0.19 -8.96
C VAL A 29 -14.42 -0.70 -7.86
N LEU A 30 -13.33 -1.39 -8.24
CA LEU A 30 -12.39 -1.98 -7.28
C LEU A 30 -11.69 -0.91 -6.43
N GLU A 31 -11.33 0.21 -7.07
CA GLU A 31 -10.61 1.33 -6.48
C GLU A 31 -11.52 2.25 -5.64
N LEU A 32 -12.83 2.21 -5.87
CA LEU A 32 -13.83 3.06 -5.23
C LEU A 32 -14.92 2.20 -4.60
N PRO A 33 -14.72 1.69 -3.38
CA PRO A 33 -15.66 0.76 -2.74
C PRO A 33 -17.05 1.37 -2.48
N ASN A 34 -17.15 2.70 -2.50
CA ASN A 34 -18.40 3.43 -2.34
C ASN A 34 -19.24 3.50 -3.63
N CYS A 35 -18.66 3.16 -4.79
CA CYS A 35 -19.33 3.21 -6.08
C CYS A 35 -19.87 1.82 -6.44
N ILE A 36 -21.14 1.60 -6.10
CA ILE A 36 -21.87 0.35 -6.33
C ILE A 36 -23.18 0.68 -7.03
N VAL A 37 -23.50 -0.07 -8.08
CA VAL A 37 -24.74 0.06 -8.84
C VAL A 37 -25.38 -1.31 -9.00
N GLU A 38 -26.70 -1.37 -8.89
CA GLU A 38 -27.48 -2.55 -9.23
C GLU A 38 -28.41 -2.23 -10.40
N ALA A 39 -28.33 -3.02 -11.46
CA ALA A 39 -29.17 -2.88 -12.64
C ALA A 39 -29.67 -4.24 -13.16
N PRO A 40 -30.73 -4.25 -13.97
CA PRO A 40 -31.26 -5.47 -14.59
C PRO A 40 -30.26 -6.21 -15.50
N THR A 41 -29.39 -5.49 -16.20
CA THR A 41 -28.38 -6.08 -17.11
C THR A 41 -26.98 -5.57 -16.80
N ASP A 42 -25.98 -6.35 -17.23
CA ASP A 42 -24.57 -6.00 -17.08
C ASP A 42 -24.26 -4.67 -17.79
N GLU A 43 -24.78 -4.44 -19.00
CA GLU A 43 -24.54 -3.18 -19.73
C GLU A 43 -25.15 -1.97 -19.00
N GLN A 44 -26.37 -2.11 -18.49
CA GLN A 44 -27.03 -1.02 -17.76
C GLN A 44 -26.30 -0.68 -16.45
N ALA A 45 -25.72 -1.68 -15.78
CA ALA A 45 -24.93 -1.46 -14.59
C ALA A 45 -23.64 -0.70 -14.91
N ILE A 46 -22.99 -1.02 -16.03
CA ILE A 46 -21.76 -0.35 -16.49
C ILE A 46 -22.03 1.10 -16.88
N GLU A 47 -23.07 1.38 -17.68
CA GLU A 47 -23.40 2.75 -18.09
C GLU A 47 -23.71 3.66 -16.90
N GLN A 48 -24.52 3.16 -15.96
CA GLN A 48 -24.85 3.90 -14.74
C GLN A 48 -23.60 4.14 -13.88
N LEU A 49 -22.72 3.14 -13.76
CA LEU A 49 -21.48 3.27 -12.99
C LEU A 49 -20.53 4.27 -13.64
N GLN A 50 -20.41 4.27 -14.98
CA GLN A 50 -19.63 5.27 -15.72
C GLN A 50 -20.16 6.69 -15.49
N ALA A 51 -21.48 6.89 -15.52
CA ALA A 51 -22.09 8.20 -15.28
C ALA A 51 -21.82 8.70 -13.85
N ILE A 52 -21.92 7.82 -12.85
CA ILE A 52 -21.63 8.16 -11.45
C ILE A 52 -20.17 8.54 -11.27
N VAL A 53 -19.25 7.74 -11.83
CA VAL A 53 -17.80 8.00 -11.77
C VAL A 53 -17.48 9.32 -12.46
N ALA A 54 -17.97 9.53 -13.67
CA ALA A 54 -17.75 10.77 -14.42
C ALA A 54 -18.29 12.00 -13.65
N GLY A 55 -19.48 11.88 -13.06
CA GLY A 55 -20.06 12.94 -12.23
C GLY A 55 -19.26 13.24 -10.96
N GLN A 56 -18.81 12.20 -10.26
CA GLN A 56 -17.96 12.39 -9.08
C GLN A 56 -16.66 13.11 -9.47
N PHE A 57 -15.97 12.66 -10.52
CA PHE A 57 -14.70 13.28 -10.92
C PHE A 57 -14.86 14.65 -11.60
N ALA A 58 -16.04 14.99 -12.13
CA ALA A 58 -16.29 16.32 -12.69
C ALA A 58 -16.25 17.43 -11.62
N ASP A 59 -16.74 17.15 -10.42
CA ASP A 59 -16.81 18.11 -9.31
C ASP A 59 -15.69 17.91 -8.28
N VAL A 60 -14.78 16.96 -8.50
CA VAL A 60 -13.68 16.67 -7.57
C VAL A 60 -12.62 17.76 -7.63
N LYS A 61 -12.56 18.53 -6.55
CA LYS A 61 -11.41 19.38 -6.23
C LYS A 61 -10.44 18.59 -5.36
N VAL A 62 -9.30 18.20 -5.94
CA VAL A 62 -8.20 17.59 -5.18
C VAL A 62 -7.63 18.66 -4.25
N MET A 63 -7.90 18.53 -2.96
CA MET A 63 -7.39 19.43 -1.92
C MET A 63 -6.25 18.72 -1.19
N PRO A 64 -5.01 19.24 -1.24
CA PRO A 64 -3.95 18.72 -0.40
C PRO A 64 -4.31 19.02 1.06
N ILE A 65 -4.34 17.97 1.88
CA ILE A 65 -4.47 18.09 3.33
C ILE A 65 -3.15 17.68 3.96
N GLU A 66 -2.53 18.64 4.64
CA GLU A 66 -1.38 18.38 5.49
C GLU A 66 -1.89 17.79 6.80
N VAL A 67 -1.86 16.46 6.89
CA VAL A 67 -2.17 15.78 8.15
C VAL A 67 -0.88 15.74 8.97
N THR A 68 -0.84 16.47 10.08
CA THR A 68 0.18 16.26 11.11
C THR A 68 -0.11 14.93 11.77
N VAL A 69 0.41 13.85 11.18
CA VAL A 69 0.50 12.58 11.88
C VAL A 69 1.50 12.85 13.00
N SER A 70 1.02 12.93 14.24
CA SER A 70 1.93 12.86 15.39
C SER A 70 2.79 11.62 15.13
N PRO A 71 4.13 11.73 15.05
CA PRO A 71 4.95 10.54 14.94
C PRO A 71 4.46 9.68 16.08
N LYS A 72 3.88 8.51 15.74
CA LYS A 72 3.43 7.50 16.70
C LYS A 72 4.53 7.48 17.72
N THR A 73 4.25 8.02 18.93
CA THR A 73 5.23 8.28 20.00
C THR A 73 6.29 7.26 19.81
N GLU A 74 7.49 7.70 19.38
CA GLU A 74 8.60 6.81 19.03
C GLU A 74 8.63 5.77 20.15
N ARG A 75 7.99 4.63 19.90
CA ARG A 75 8.22 3.46 20.72
C ARG A 75 9.62 3.21 20.27
N ASP A 76 10.57 3.55 21.14
CA ASP A 76 11.97 3.24 21.01
C ASP A 76 12.04 1.98 20.17
N ASN A 77 12.71 2.07 19.01
CA ASN A 77 12.83 0.95 18.10
C ASN A 77 13.03 -0.31 18.96
N PRO A 78 12.16 -1.34 18.86
CA PRO A 78 12.22 -2.48 19.78
C PRO A 78 13.57 -3.21 19.68
N TRP A 79 14.41 -2.87 18.71
CA TRP A 79 15.80 -3.31 18.59
C TRP A 79 16.82 -2.51 19.42
N THR A 80 16.47 -1.32 19.91
CA THR A 80 17.34 -0.45 20.71
C THR A 80 17.71 -1.10 22.05
N GLU A 81 16.80 -1.85 22.67
CA GLU A 81 17.06 -2.54 23.95
C GLU A 81 18.08 -3.68 23.82
N PHE A 82 18.36 -4.14 22.60
CA PHE A 82 19.25 -5.27 22.33
C PHE A 82 20.64 -4.84 21.81
N ILE A 83 20.91 -3.54 21.68
CA ILE A 83 22.22 -3.04 21.26
C ILE A 83 23.27 -3.44 22.30
N GLY A 84 24.29 -4.17 21.87
CA GLY A 84 25.39 -4.62 22.74
C GLY A 84 25.02 -5.74 23.71
N MET A 85 23.85 -6.38 23.58
CA MET A 85 23.39 -7.43 24.51
C MET A 85 24.41 -8.58 24.71
N TYR A 86 25.23 -8.88 23.72
CA TYR A 86 26.26 -9.93 23.77
C TYR A 86 27.70 -9.40 23.68
N GLU A 87 27.90 -8.10 23.93
CA GLU A 87 29.24 -7.52 23.96
C GLU A 87 30.05 -8.11 25.13
N GLY A 88 31.20 -8.73 24.83
CA GLY A 88 32.05 -9.38 25.83
C GLY A 88 31.64 -10.81 26.24
N ASP A 89 30.55 -11.35 25.68
CA ASP A 89 30.16 -12.75 25.91
C ASP A 89 31.08 -13.70 25.12
N ALA A 90 31.88 -14.47 25.85
CA ALA A 90 32.86 -15.40 25.27
C ALA A 90 32.22 -16.60 24.56
N GLU A 91 31.06 -17.06 25.02
CA GLU A 91 30.34 -18.17 24.41
C GLU A 91 29.69 -17.72 23.09
N PHE A 92 29.04 -16.56 23.11
CA PHE A 92 28.49 -15.96 21.90
C PHE A 92 29.57 -15.67 20.85
N ALA A 93 30.73 -15.15 21.27
CA ALA A 93 31.87 -14.91 20.38
C ALA A 93 32.45 -16.20 19.77
N ALA A 94 32.39 -17.33 20.48
CA ALA A 94 32.82 -18.62 19.94
C ALA A 94 31.85 -19.14 18.87
N ILE A 95 30.54 -19.03 19.12
CA ILE A 95 29.49 -19.43 18.17
C ILE A 95 29.53 -18.55 16.91
N ALA A 96 29.66 -17.23 17.08
CA ALA A 96 29.75 -16.29 15.96
C ALA A 96 30.96 -16.59 15.06
N ARG A 97 32.13 -16.90 15.64
CA ARG A 97 33.33 -17.31 14.89
C ARG A 97 33.13 -18.61 14.12
N ALA A 98 32.50 -19.62 14.73
CA ALA A 98 32.19 -20.87 14.05
C ALA A 98 31.30 -20.64 12.81
N LEU A 99 30.26 -19.80 12.94
CA LEU A 99 29.37 -19.44 11.83
C LEU A 99 30.07 -18.62 10.73
N GLN A 100 31.01 -17.76 11.09
CA GLN A 100 31.80 -16.97 10.13
C GLN A 100 32.75 -17.86 9.32
N LEU A 101 33.38 -18.84 9.97
CA LEU A 101 34.26 -19.80 9.33
C LEU A 101 33.51 -20.66 8.30
N GLU A 102 32.32 -21.16 8.65
CA GLU A 102 31.45 -21.92 7.71
C GLU A 102 31.05 -21.08 6.48
N ARG A 103 30.93 -19.76 6.65
CA ARG A 103 30.59 -18.82 5.59
C ARG A 103 31.81 -18.32 4.79
N GLY A 104 33.02 -18.78 5.13
CA GLY A 104 34.26 -18.45 4.42
C GLY A 104 34.82 -17.06 4.71
N PHE A 105 34.43 -16.40 5.81
CA PHE A 105 34.92 -15.05 6.13
C PHE A 105 36.44 -15.01 6.45
N ASP A 106 37.00 -16.09 7.00
CA ASP A 106 38.44 -16.20 7.28
C ASP A 106 39.29 -16.34 6.00
N GLU A 107 38.74 -16.88 4.90
CA GLU A 107 39.47 -17.03 3.63
C GLU A 107 39.59 -15.72 2.84
N LEU A 108 38.82 -14.69 3.20
CA LEU A 108 38.83 -13.38 2.54
C LEU A 108 39.77 -12.36 3.19
N GLY A 109 40.45 -12.70 4.30
CA GLY A 109 41.45 -11.83 4.95
C GLY A 109 40.89 -10.48 5.43
N LEU A 110 39.62 -10.40 5.81
CA LEU A 110 38.95 -9.15 6.22
C LEU A 110 38.85 -8.99 7.75
N ILE A 111 39.89 -9.40 8.47
CA ILE A 111 40.02 -9.13 9.90
C ILE A 111 41.46 -8.65 10.15
N GLU A 112 41.68 -7.34 10.08
CA GLU A 112 42.78 -6.66 10.78
C GLU A 112 42.27 -6.13 12.13
#